data_AF-A0A368FGG5-F1
#
_entry.id   AF-A0A368FGG5-F1
#
_cell.length_a   1.000
_cell.length_b   1.000
_cell.length_c   1.000
_cell.angle_alpha   90.00
_cell.angle_beta   90.00
_cell.angle_gamma   90.00
#
_symmetry.space_group_name_H-M   'P 1'
#
loop_
_entity.id
_entity.type
_entity.pdbx_description
1 polymer ?
#
loop_
_entity_poly.entity_id
_entity_poly.type
_entity_poly.pdbx_seq_one_letter_code
_entity_poly.pdbx_strand_id
1 'polypeptide(L)'
;MNVPEVELINEFEYQYYGFSPAGFTDSVYNIAVDSWEEAVKEVLSSATRLEMIANNKKFLSELTGMIFYRKEVKEAFNTFTERVLKYIFRIPRHVTLPEHEASLELLYSDDPNLKNIAELNREVKILSDRIVEKRFVLHQLNEEIQEANDVIEVLLALVMEVEKVSPDVENESIDTSDVSIPDSS
;
A
#
# COMPACT_ATOMS: atom_id res chain seq x y z
N MET A 1 24.56 -12.50 -2.72
CA MET A 1 24.79 -11.06 -2.93
C MET A 1 25.26 -10.51 -1.59
N ASN A 2 26.54 -10.15 -1.46
CA ASN A 2 27.05 -9.46 -0.28
C ASN A 2 26.85 -7.97 -0.52
N VAL A 3 25.71 -7.44 -0.08
CA VAL A 3 25.48 -6.01 0.01
C VAL A 3 26.29 -5.51 1.20
N PRO A 4 27.10 -4.45 1.08
CA PRO A 4 27.91 -3.95 2.18
C PRO A 4 27.00 -3.62 3.36
N GLU A 5 27.30 -4.18 4.54
CA GLU A 5 26.53 -3.98 5.78
C GLU A 5 26.24 -2.51 6.13
N VAL A 6 26.99 -1.57 5.55
CA VAL A 6 26.93 -0.12 5.79
C VAL A 6 25.73 0.56 5.10
N GLU A 7 25.25 0.05 3.96
CA GLU A 7 24.13 0.66 3.23
C GLU A 7 22.76 0.25 3.81
N LEU A 8 22.67 -0.93 4.44
CA LEU A 8 21.48 -1.39 5.17
C LEU A 8 21.33 -0.76 6.58
N ILE A 9 22.28 0.10 7.02
CA ILE A 9 22.34 0.51 8.43
C ILE A 9 21.16 1.38 8.85
N ASN A 10 20.45 2.07 7.96
CA ASN A 10 19.42 3.03 8.36
C ASN A 10 18.08 2.93 7.59
N GLU A 11 17.81 1.85 6.85
CA GLU A 11 16.52 1.72 6.14
C GLU A 11 15.33 1.68 7.12
N PHE A 12 15.51 0.97 8.24
CA PHE A 12 14.51 0.86 9.30
C PHE A 12 14.24 2.23 9.96
N GLU A 13 15.31 2.96 10.27
CA GLU A 13 15.25 4.31 10.81
C GLU A 13 14.60 5.28 9.82
N TYR A 14 14.94 5.18 8.54
CA TYR A 14 14.35 6.02 7.50
C TYR A 14 12.84 5.78 7.37
N GLN A 15 12.42 4.51 7.36
CA GLN A 15 11.00 4.15 7.31
C GLN A 15 10.25 4.72 8.51
N TYR A 16 10.80 4.57 9.72
CA TYR A 16 10.14 5.01 10.94
C TYR A 16 10.08 6.54 11.09
N TYR A 17 11.18 7.24 10.85
CA TYR A 17 11.26 8.69 11.03
C TYR A 17 10.76 9.48 9.82
N GLY A 18 10.70 8.88 8.64
CA GLY A 18 10.37 9.55 7.38
C GLY A 18 11.48 10.47 6.86
N PHE A 19 12.66 10.45 7.48
CA PHE A 19 13.85 11.18 7.04
C PHE A 19 15.12 10.38 7.37
N SER A 20 16.22 10.71 6.68
CA SER A 20 17.52 10.09 6.97
C SER A 20 18.16 10.74 8.21
N PRO A 21 18.49 9.96 9.27
CA PRO A 21 19.20 10.48 10.44
C PRO A 21 20.52 11.18 10.11
N ALA A 22 21.23 10.71 9.09
CA ALA A 22 22.44 11.36 8.60
C ALA A 22 22.12 12.71 7.93
N GLY A 23 21.05 12.76 7.13
CA GLY A 23 20.55 14.00 6.52
C GLY A 23 20.11 15.03 7.56
N PHE A 24 19.57 14.59 8.70
CA PHE A 24 19.28 15.47 9.83
C PHE A 24 20.56 16.09 10.40
N THR A 25 21.59 15.29 10.68
CA THR A 25 22.85 15.82 11.23
C THR A 25 23.56 16.78 10.29
N ASP A 26 23.49 16.52 8.98
CA ASP A 26 24.03 17.42 7.95
C ASP A 26 23.26 18.75 7.91
N SER A 27 21.94 18.69 8.05
CA SER A 27 21.08 19.87 8.11
C SER A 27 21.41 20.73 9.34
N VAL A 28 21.65 20.12 10.51
CA VAL A 28 22.09 20.83 11.72
C VAL A 28 23.44 21.50 11.51
N TYR A 29 24.39 20.83 10.86
CA TYR A 29 25.68 21.42 10.51
C TYR A 29 25.51 22.65 9.60
N ASN A 30 24.72 22.52 8.54
CA ASN A 30 24.48 23.62 7.60
C ASN A 30 23.80 24.82 8.29
N ILE A 31 22.79 24.57 9.12
CA ILE A 31 22.13 25.63 9.90
C ILE A 31 23.14 26.34 10.82
N ALA A 32 24.08 25.61 11.43
CA ALA A 32 25.11 26.21 12.27
C ALA A 32 26.07 27.09 11.44
N VAL A 33 26.42 26.66 10.22
CA VAL A 33 27.23 27.46 9.28
C VAL A 33 26.49 28.74 8.88
N ASP A 34 25.22 28.62 8.49
CA ASP A 34 24.40 29.76 8.07
C ASP A 34 24.21 30.76 9.22
N SER A 35 23.90 30.27 10.42
CA SER A 35 23.74 31.09 11.62
C SER A 35 25.04 31.82 11.99
N TRP A 36 26.20 31.16 11.81
CA TRP A 36 27.49 31.79 12.02
C TRP A 36 27.78 32.86 10.97
N GLU A 37 27.43 32.61 9.70
CA GLU A 37 27.58 33.59 8.63
C GLU A 37 26.77 34.86 8.90
N GLU A 38 25.53 34.71 9.37
CA GLU A 38 24.69 35.84 9.77
C GLU A 38 25.28 36.63 10.93
N ALA A 39 25.74 35.94 11.99
CA ALA A 39 26.38 36.60 13.13
C ALA A 39 27.65 37.37 12.73
N VAL A 40 28.48 36.80 11.86
CA VAL A 40 29.68 37.47 11.32
C VAL A 40 29.30 38.71 10.51
N LYS A 41 28.26 38.62 9.66
CA LYS A 41 27.76 39.77 8.88
C LYS A 41 27.24 40.88 9.77
N GLU A 42 26.50 40.57 10.84
CA GLU A 42 25.95 41.54 11.78
C GLU A 42 27.08 42.33 12.49
N VAL A 43 28.09 41.61 12.99
CA VAL A 43 29.26 42.22 13.66
C VAL A 43 30.06 43.10 12.70
N LEU A 44 30.24 42.68 11.44
CA LEU A 44 30.98 43.47 10.45
C LEU A 44 30.20 44.70 9.97
N SER A 45 28.88 44.59 9.84
CA SER A 45 28.01 45.69 9.40
C SER A 45 27.83 46.75 10.49
N SER A 46 27.89 46.36 11.76
CA SER A 46 27.81 47.30 12.90
C SER A 46 29.11 48.08 13.14
N ALA A 47 30.24 47.61 12.60
CA ALA A 47 31.51 48.30 12.70
C ALA A 47 31.77 49.19 11.47
N THR A 48 31.60 50.50 11.60
CA THR A 48 31.73 51.52 10.52
C THR A 48 33.09 51.49 9.79
N ARG A 49 34.13 50.90 10.40
CA ARG A 49 35.47 50.71 9.77
C ARG A 49 35.59 49.45 8.92
N LEU A 50 34.67 48.49 9.07
CA LEU A 50 34.67 47.17 8.44
C LEU A 50 33.58 47.04 7.36
N GLU A 51 32.79 48.08 7.11
CA GLU A 51 31.71 48.10 6.13
C GLU A 51 32.21 47.82 4.69
N MET A 52 33.41 48.32 4.32
CA MET A 52 34.05 47.96 3.04
C MET A 52 34.46 46.48 2.97
N ILE A 53 34.74 45.84 4.11
CA ILE A 53 35.16 44.44 4.22
C ILE A 53 33.93 43.52 4.18
N ALA A 54 32.81 43.94 4.76
CA ALA A 54 31.52 43.26 4.64
C ALA A 54 31.04 43.14 3.18
N ASN A 55 31.42 44.05 2.28
CA ASN A 55 31.08 43.95 0.86
C ASN A 55 31.97 42.98 0.08
N ASN A 56 33.07 42.47 0.66
CA ASN A 56 33.95 41.51 0.02
C ASN A 56 33.51 40.06 0.34
N LYS A 57 32.74 39.47 -0.59
CA LYS A 57 32.24 38.09 -0.46
C LYS A 57 33.32 37.04 -0.23
N LYS A 58 34.50 37.19 -0.85
CA LYS A 58 35.59 36.20 -0.72
C LYS A 58 36.19 36.23 0.69
N PHE A 59 36.42 37.43 1.22
CA PHE A 59 36.93 37.60 2.58
C PHE A 59 35.91 37.13 3.63
N LEU A 60 34.63 37.47 3.45
CA LEU A 60 33.55 36.95 4.30
C LEU A 60 33.53 35.42 4.31
N SER A 61 33.63 34.78 3.15
CA SER A 61 33.64 33.30 3.07
C SER A 61 34.83 32.68 3.80
N GLU A 62 36.02 33.28 3.72
CA GLU A 62 37.20 32.82 4.45
C GLU A 62 37.05 33.02 5.96
N LEU A 63 36.52 34.17 6.39
CA LEU A 63 36.33 34.49 7.80
C LEU A 63 35.28 33.59 8.45
N THR A 64 34.14 33.40 7.78
CA THR A 64 33.06 32.51 8.24
C THR A 64 33.55 31.05 8.28
N GLY A 65 34.29 30.61 7.26
CA GLY A 65 34.85 29.24 7.21
C GLY A 65 35.93 28.97 8.26
N MET A 66 36.63 30.01 8.74
CA MET A 66 37.80 29.87 9.62
C MET A 66 37.51 29.11 10.90
N ILE A 67 36.30 29.23 11.47
CA ILE A 67 35.91 28.51 12.68
C ILE A 67 35.64 27.03 12.41
N PHE A 68 35.05 26.70 11.25
CA PHE A 68 34.70 25.33 10.86
C PHE A 68 35.88 24.51 10.34
N TYR A 69 36.97 25.16 9.92
CA TYR A 69 38.25 24.48 9.64
C TYR A 69 39.01 24.05 10.90
N ARG A 70 38.63 24.55 12.08
CA ARG A 70 39.27 24.17 13.33
C ARG A 70 38.97 22.73 13.66
N LYS A 71 40.01 21.99 14.04
CA LYS A 71 39.92 20.56 14.36
C LYS A 71 38.93 20.31 15.49
N GLU A 72 38.90 21.19 16.49
CA GLU A 72 38.03 21.10 17.66
C GLU A 72 36.54 21.19 17.28
N VAL A 73 36.21 22.10 16.36
CA VAL A 73 34.83 22.28 15.88
C VAL A 73 34.41 21.07 15.04
N LYS A 74 35.29 20.60 14.15
CA LYS A 74 35.06 19.39 13.37
C LYS A 74 34.88 18.16 14.25
N GLU A 75 35.70 17.99 15.28
CA GLU A 75 35.57 16.90 16.26
C GLU A 75 34.28 17.01 17.08
N ALA A 76 33.86 18.22 17.44
CA ALA A 76 32.60 18.45 18.15
C ALA A 76 31.40 18.02 17.29
N PHE A 77 31.35 18.42 16.01
CA PHE A 77 30.29 18.00 15.10
C PHE A 77 30.34 16.51 14.80
N ASN A 78 31.53 15.91 14.62
CA ASN A 78 31.65 14.47 14.46
C ASN A 78 31.11 13.70 15.68
N THR A 79 31.47 14.16 16.90
CA THR A 79 31.00 13.55 18.15
C THR A 79 29.49 13.72 18.31
N PHE A 80 28.94 14.87 17.94
CA PHE A 80 27.50 15.10 17.91
C PHE A 80 26.82 14.12 16.96
N THR A 81 27.28 14.05 15.70
CA THR A 81 26.74 13.14 14.69
C THR A 81 26.79 11.69 15.17
N GLU A 82 27.92 11.22 15.68
CA GLU A 82 28.05 9.86 16.20
C GLU A 82 27.05 9.56 17.32
N ARG A 83 26.92 10.47 18.30
CA ARG A 83 26.02 10.28 19.44
C ARG A 83 24.56 10.30 19.02
N VAL A 84 24.18 11.22 18.16
CA VAL A 84 22.81 11.37 17.66
C VAL A 84 22.41 10.13 16.88
N LEU A 85 23.25 9.67 15.95
CA LEU A 85 23.00 8.46 15.17
C LEU A 85 22.95 7.21 16.04
N LYS A 86 23.77 7.12 17.08
CA LYS A 86 23.89 5.92 17.91
C LYS A 86 22.85 5.81 19.02
N TYR A 87 22.48 6.92 19.65
CA TYR A 87 21.67 6.91 20.87
C TYR A 87 20.29 7.54 20.72
N ILE A 88 20.08 8.41 19.72
CA ILE A 88 18.80 9.09 19.53
C ILE A 88 18.01 8.43 18.41
N PHE A 89 18.63 8.32 17.24
CA PHE A 89 17.94 7.81 16.05
C PHE A 89 18.16 6.32 15.81
N ARG A 90 18.98 5.63 16.60
CA ARG A 90 19.15 4.18 16.42
C ARG A 90 17.93 3.44 16.96
N ILE A 91 17.25 2.69 16.11
CA ILE A 91 16.23 1.75 16.58
C ILE A 91 16.95 0.49 17.07
N PRO A 92 16.77 0.08 18.34
CA PRO A 92 17.43 -1.12 18.84
C PRO A 92 16.96 -2.36 18.08
N ARG A 93 17.89 -3.26 17.73
CA ARG A 93 17.61 -4.48 16.94
C ARG A 93 16.61 -5.46 17.59
N HIS A 94 16.37 -5.34 18.88
CA HIS A 94 15.43 -6.18 19.62
C HIS A 94 14.03 -5.55 19.74
N VAL A 95 13.83 -4.36 19.18
CA VAL A 95 12.54 -3.67 19.17
C VAL A 95 11.90 -3.88 17.81
N THR A 96 10.66 -4.37 17.82
CA THR A 96 9.82 -4.41 16.63
C THR A 96 8.99 -3.14 16.58
N LEU A 97 8.96 -2.48 15.42
CA LEU A 97 8.11 -1.32 15.20
C LEU A 97 6.64 -1.75 15.10
N PRO A 98 5.67 -0.90 15.51
CA PRO A 98 4.25 -1.21 15.39
C PRO A 98 3.83 -1.59 13.97
N GLU A 99 4.44 -0.99 12.95
CA GLU A 99 4.19 -1.28 11.54
C GLU A 99 4.51 -2.74 11.13
N HIS A 100 5.35 -3.41 11.91
CA HIS A 100 5.81 -4.77 11.66
C HIS A 100 5.27 -5.77 12.68
N GLU A 101 4.33 -5.37 13.53
CA GLU A 101 3.71 -6.25 14.53
C GLU A 101 3.05 -7.46 13.89
N ALA A 102 2.22 -7.26 12.85
CA ALA A 102 1.60 -8.36 12.12
C ALA A 102 2.63 -9.31 11.48
N SER A 103 3.72 -8.77 10.94
CA SER A 103 4.81 -9.58 10.37
C SER A 103 5.50 -10.43 11.45
N LEU A 104 5.68 -9.87 12.65
CA LEU A 104 6.24 -10.56 13.80
C LEU A 104 5.31 -11.68 14.29
N GLU A 105 4.02 -11.39 14.42
CA GLU A 105 2.99 -12.37 14.80
C GLU A 105 2.94 -13.53 13.80
N LEU A 106 2.99 -13.25 12.49
CA LEU A 106 3.04 -14.27 11.46
C LEU A 106 4.32 -15.11 11.53
N LEU A 107 5.46 -14.52 11.89
CA LEU A 107 6.73 -15.23 11.99
C LEU A 107 6.77 -16.22 13.16
N TYR A 108 6.09 -15.89 14.26
CA TYR A 108 5.99 -16.72 15.47
C TYR A 108 4.69 -17.50 15.59
N SER A 109 3.80 -17.40 14.61
CA SER A 109 2.56 -18.15 14.60
C SER A 109 2.85 -19.62 14.35
N ASP A 110 2.54 -20.45 15.33
CA ASP A 110 2.53 -21.91 15.21
C ASP A 110 1.20 -22.42 14.60
N ASP A 111 0.38 -21.55 14.01
CA ASP A 111 -0.89 -21.96 13.40
C ASP A 111 -0.63 -22.90 12.22
N PRO A 112 -1.03 -24.19 12.29
CA PRO A 112 -0.87 -25.14 11.20
C PRO A 112 -1.67 -24.76 9.94
N ASN A 113 -2.61 -23.81 10.04
CA ASN A 113 -3.36 -23.27 8.91
C ASN A 113 -2.68 -22.06 8.25
N LEU A 114 -1.55 -21.58 8.78
CA LEU A 114 -0.80 -20.49 8.19
C LEU A 114 -0.12 -20.96 6.89
N LYS A 115 -0.80 -20.75 5.77
CA LYS A 115 -0.30 -21.15 4.44
C LYS A 115 0.83 -20.23 4.00
N ASN A 116 1.80 -20.80 3.31
CA ASN A 116 2.85 -20.02 2.67
C ASN A 116 2.21 -19.06 1.63
N ILE A 117 2.78 -17.88 1.45
CA ILE A 117 2.37 -16.89 0.42
C ILE A 117 2.19 -17.55 -0.96
N ALA A 118 3.06 -18.49 -1.34
CA ALA A 118 2.95 -19.21 -2.60
C ALA A 118 1.70 -20.10 -2.69
N GLU A 119 1.32 -20.75 -1.59
CA GLU A 119 0.12 -21.60 -1.52
C GLU A 119 -1.14 -20.74 -1.51
N LEU A 120 -1.14 -19.65 -0.74
CA LEU A 120 -2.24 -18.69 -0.72
C LEU A 120 -2.49 -18.11 -2.12
N ASN A 121 -1.43 -17.72 -2.84
CA ASN A 121 -1.55 -17.22 -4.21
C ASN A 121 -2.11 -18.28 -5.18
N ARG A 122 -1.75 -19.55 -5.01
CA ARG A 122 -2.35 -20.64 -5.81
C ARG A 122 -3.83 -20.79 -5.52
N GLU A 123 -4.25 -20.74 -4.26
CA GLU A 123 -5.66 -20.83 -3.88
C GLU A 123 -6.47 -19.65 -4.41
N VAL A 124 -5.94 -18.43 -4.29
CA VAL A 124 -6.54 -17.23 -4.87
C VAL A 124 -6.74 -17.41 -6.38
N LYS A 125 -5.74 -17.95 -7.09
CA LYS A 125 -5.86 -18.22 -8.52
C LYS A 125 -6.95 -19.26 -8.83
N ILE A 126 -6.95 -20.38 -8.11
CA ILE A 126 -7.96 -21.44 -8.29
C ILE A 126 -9.37 -20.90 -8.04
N LEU A 127 -9.55 -20.11 -6.99
CA LEU A 127 -10.84 -19.47 -6.66
C LEU A 127 -11.24 -18.47 -7.74
N SER A 128 -10.30 -17.66 -8.23
CA SER A 128 -10.54 -16.72 -9.33
C SER A 128 -11.00 -17.44 -10.60
N ASP A 129 -10.32 -18.51 -11.00
CA ASP A 129 -10.67 -19.30 -12.18
C ASP A 129 -12.06 -19.94 -12.02
N ARG A 130 -12.39 -20.45 -10.84
CA ARG A 130 -13.74 -20.99 -10.52
C ARG A 130 -14.83 -19.92 -10.56
N ILE A 131 -14.53 -18.69 -10.16
CA ILE A 131 -15.48 -17.57 -10.25
C ILE A 131 -15.79 -17.28 -11.73
N VAL A 132 -14.76 -17.26 -12.58
CA VAL A 132 -14.92 -17.05 -14.01
C VAL A 132 -15.77 -18.15 -14.64
N GLU A 133 -15.45 -19.42 -14.34
CA GLU A 133 -16.24 -20.56 -14.81
C GLU A 133 -17.72 -20.45 -14.40
N LYS A 134 -18.00 -20.16 -13.12
CA LYS A 134 -19.37 -19.98 -12.63
C LYS A 134 -20.10 -18.83 -13.32
N ARG A 135 -19.41 -17.76 -13.71
CA ARG A 135 -20.01 -16.65 -14.47
C ARG A 135 -20.41 -17.08 -15.88
N PHE A 136 -19.61 -17.90 -16.55
CA PHE A 136 -19.97 -18.45 -17.86
C PHE A 136 -21.19 -19.36 -17.77
N VAL A 137 -21.23 -20.26 -16.78
CA VAL A 137 -22.39 -21.15 -16.57
C VAL A 137 -23.66 -20.35 -16.27
N LEU A 138 -23.57 -19.32 -15.43
CA LEU A 138 -24.71 -18.44 -15.15
C LEU A 138 -25.20 -17.70 -16.40
N HIS A 139 -24.27 -17.26 -17.25
CA HIS A 139 -24.62 -16.59 -18.49
C HIS A 139 -25.37 -17.53 -19.44
N GLN A 140 -24.85 -18.74 -19.66
CA GLN A 140 -25.49 -19.76 -20.49
C GLN A 140 -26.89 -20.11 -19.98
N LEU A 141 -27.02 -20.35 -18.67
CA LEU A 141 -28.32 -20.66 -18.07
C LEU A 141 -29.33 -19.52 -18.26
N ASN A 142 -28.87 -18.26 -18.21
CA ASN A 142 -29.73 -17.12 -18.44
C ASN A 142 -30.15 -16.98 -19.91
N GLU A 143 -29.29 -17.35 -20.86
CA GLU A 143 -29.65 -17.46 -22.28
C GLU A 143 -30.69 -18.56 -22.51
N GLU A 144 -30.49 -19.75 -21.93
CA GLU A 144 -31.46 -20.87 -22.02
C GLU A 144 -32.83 -20.49 -21.45
N ILE A 145 -32.86 -19.77 -20.32
CA ILE A 145 -34.11 -19.25 -19.73
C ILE A 145 -34.79 -18.27 -20.69
N GLN A 146 -34.03 -17.39 -21.33
CA GLN A 146 -34.59 -16.44 -22.30
C GLN A 146 -35.17 -17.17 -23.51
N GLU A 147 -34.45 -18.14 -24.07
CA GLU A 147 -34.95 -18.97 -25.18
C GLU A 147 -36.23 -19.72 -24.81
N ALA A 148 -36.29 -20.31 -23.60
CA ALA A 148 -37.49 -20.99 -23.13
C ALA A 148 -38.67 -20.03 -22.99
N ASN A 149 -38.44 -18.80 -22.50
CA ASN A 149 -39.48 -17.77 -22.41
C ASN A 149 -39.98 -17.35 -23.80
N ASP A 150 -39.08 -17.17 -24.76
CA ASP A 150 -39.43 -16.82 -26.14
C ASP A 150 -40.30 -17.92 -26.79
N VAL A 151 -39.96 -19.20 -26.57
CA VAL A 151 -40.76 -20.34 -27.04
C VAL A 151 -42.14 -20.36 -26.38
N ILE A 152 -42.22 -20.11 -25.07
CA ILE A 152 -43.50 -20.03 -24.35
C ILE A 152 -44.36 -18.92 -24.93
N GLU A 153 -43.79 -17.75 -25.24
CA GLU A 153 -44.53 -16.63 -25.83
C GLU A 153 -45.12 -16.99 -27.19
N VAL A 154 -44.34 -17.66 -28.06
CA VAL A 154 -44.81 -18.14 -29.36
C VAL A 154 -45.93 -19.18 -29.20
N LEU A 155 -45.77 -20.13 -28.28
CA LEU A 155 -46.80 -21.15 -28.01
C LEU A 155 -48.09 -20.51 -27.50
N LEU A 156 -48.00 -19.53 -26.59
CA LEU A 156 -49.17 -18.78 -26.11
C LEU A 156 -49.87 -18.04 -27.25
N ALA A 157 -49.11 -17.41 -28.15
CA ALA A 157 -49.68 -16.73 -29.31
C ALA A 157 -50.40 -17.70 -30.26
N LEU A 158 -49.82 -18.89 -30.50
CA LEU A 158 -50.44 -19.95 -31.30
C LEU A 158 -51.71 -20.50 -30.66
N VAL A 159 -51.71 -20.75 -29.35
CA VAL A 159 -52.90 -21.20 -28.61
C VAL A 159 -54.03 -20.17 -28.73
N MET A 160 -53.73 -18.89 -28.52
CA MET A 160 -54.71 -17.81 -28.68
C MET A 160 -55.28 -17.73 -30.11
N GLU A 161 -54.47 -18.01 -31.13
CA GLU A 161 -54.94 -17.99 -32.52
C GLU A 161 -55.77 -19.23 -32.87
N VAL A 162 -55.42 -20.40 -32.34
CA VAL A 162 -56.23 -21.63 -32.46
C VAL A 162 -57.59 -21.45 -31.78
N GLU A 163 -57.64 -20.85 -30.59
CA GLU A 163 -58.88 -20.53 -29.89
C GLU A 163 -59.76 -19.53 -30.67
N LYS A 164 -59.17 -18.60 -31.42
CA LYS A 164 -59.92 -17.70 -32.31
C LYS A 164 -60.44 -18.37 -33.58
N VAL A 165 -59.69 -19.32 -34.14
CA VAL A 165 -60.05 -20.02 -35.40
C VAL A 165 -61.04 -21.16 -35.16
N SER A 166 -61.13 -21.69 -33.93
CA SER A 166 -62.08 -22.73 -33.55
C SER A 166 -63.05 -22.24 -32.46
N PRO A 167 -64.03 -21.38 -32.78
CA PRO A 167 -64.95 -20.85 -31.77
C PRO A 167 -66.01 -21.86 -31.28
N ASP A 168 -66.13 -23.05 -31.87
CA ASP A 168 -67.13 -24.05 -31.45
C ASP A 168 -66.63 -25.49 -31.63
N VAL A 169 -66.07 -26.09 -30.57
CA VAL A 169 -66.29 -27.52 -30.29
C VAL A 169 -66.67 -27.60 -28.82
N GLU A 170 -67.96 -27.81 -28.60
CA GLU A 170 -68.57 -28.03 -27.30
C GLU A 170 -67.85 -29.13 -26.52
N ASN A 171 -67.74 -28.89 -25.21
CA ASN A 171 -67.42 -29.84 -24.14
C ASN A 171 -67.69 -31.31 -24.49
N GLU A 172 -66.65 -32.09 -24.78
CA GLU A 172 -66.67 -33.52 -24.48
C GLU A 172 -65.90 -33.75 -23.18
N SER A 173 -66.70 -34.03 -22.15
CA SER A 173 -66.31 -34.50 -20.83
C SER A 173 -65.29 -35.64 -20.92
N ILE A 174 -64.04 -35.38 -20.52
CA ILE A 174 -63.11 -36.45 -20.19
C ILE A 174 -63.37 -36.84 -18.74
N ASP A 175 -64.03 -38.00 -18.63
CA ASP A 175 -64.32 -38.75 -17.42
C ASP A 175 -63.06 -38.91 -16.55
N THR A 176 -63.12 -38.36 -15.33
CA THR A 176 -62.10 -38.52 -14.31
C THR A 176 -62.52 -39.69 -13.42
N SER A 177 -62.35 -40.90 -13.93
CA SER A 177 -62.47 -42.11 -13.11
C SER A 177 -61.19 -42.96 -13.20
N ASP A 178 -60.59 -43.11 -12.03
CA ASP A 178 -59.59 -44.11 -11.63
C ASP A 178 -58.21 -44.10 -12.33
N VAL A 179 -57.16 -43.75 -11.57
CA VAL A 179 -56.28 -44.76 -10.95
C VAL A 179 -55.34 -44.09 -9.92
N SER A 180 -55.61 -44.46 -8.66
CA SER A 180 -54.80 -44.58 -7.45
C SER A 180 -53.34 -44.05 -7.42
N ILE A 181 -53.12 -43.11 -6.49
CA ILE A 181 -51.83 -42.81 -5.85
C ILE A 181 -51.53 -43.94 -4.84
N PRO A 182 -50.36 -44.61 -4.87
CA PRO A 182 -49.82 -45.25 -3.70
C PRO A 182 -48.91 -44.26 -2.98
N ASP A 183 -49.38 -43.83 -1.82
CA ASP A 183 -48.58 -43.12 -0.83
C ASP A 183 -47.89 -44.14 0.09
N SER A 184 -46.80 -43.70 0.72
CA SER A 184 -46.09 -44.32 1.86
C SER A 184 -45.08 -45.45 1.57
N SER A 185 -43.79 -45.17 1.75
CA SER A 185 -43.04 -45.34 3.02
C SER A 185 -41.56 -45.02 2.87
#